data_AF-A0A536ZLU4-F1
#
_entry.id   AF-A0A536ZLU4-F1
#
_cell.length_a   1.000
_cell.length_b   1.000
_cell.length_c   1.000
_cell.angle_alpha   90.00
_cell.angle_beta   90.00
_cell.angle_gamma   90.00
#
_symmetry.space_group_name_H-M   'P 1'
#
loop_
_entity.id
_entity.type
_entity.pdbx_description
1 polymer ?
#
loop_
_entity_poly.entity_id
_entity_poly.type
_entity_poly.pdbx_seq_one_letter_code
_entity_poly.pdbx_strand_id
1 'polypeptide(L)'
;MTDTRPTESTPPAEKDAPRAPPDAPTQPSVDPQHPWLGLDSFTEETRAYFYGRENEVAELARRVQRKTLTVLFGQSGLGKTSIVRAGVVPRLRPMGYCPVYVRI
;
A
#
# COMPACT_ATOMS: atom_id res chain seq x y z
N MET A 1 21.48 -46.71 18.91
CA MET A 1 21.41 -45.24 18.98
C MET A 1 22.78 -44.75 18.57
N THR A 2 23.03 -44.32 17.33
CA THR A 2 22.29 -43.32 16.56
C THR A 2 22.31 -43.59 15.05
N ASP A 3 21.46 -42.84 14.38
CA ASP A 3 20.81 -43.03 13.08
C ASP A 3 21.58 -42.41 11.90
N THR A 4 21.65 -43.18 10.81
CA THR A 4 21.57 -42.93 9.35
C THR A 4 21.66 -41.52 8.74
N ARG A 5 22.61 -41.43 7.77
CA ARG A 5 22.61 -40.87 6.39
C ARG A 5 23.02 -39.41 6.03
N PRO A 6 23.60 -39.22 4.81
CA PRO A 6 24.20 -37.98 4.27
C PRO A 6 23.45 -37.34 3.06
N THR A 7 24.00 -36.22 2.56
CA THR A 7 23.81 -35.55 1.23
C THR A 7 22.46 -34.82 1.06
N GLU A 8 22.29 -33.56 0.61
CA GLU A 8 22.80 -32.78 -0.53
C GLU A 8 22.23 -31.35 -0.34
N SER A 9 22.91 -30.23 -0.61
CA SER A 9 22.74 -29.42 -1.84
C SER A 9 22.85 -27.93 -1.43
N THR A 10 23.94 -27.26 -1.81
CA THR A 10 23.99 -25.80 -2.04
C THR A 10 23.71 -25.62 -3.53
N PRO A 11 22.91 -24.64 -4.05
CA PRO A 11 23.24 -23.20 -4.00
C PRO A 11 21.99 -22.26 -4.16
N PRO A 12 22.10 -20.94 -4.48
CA PRO A 12 23.24 -20.02 -4.50
C PRO A 12 23.04 -18.72 -3.69
N ALA A 13 24.17 -18.07 -3.43
CA ALA A 13 24.38 -16.64 -3.23
C ALA A 13 23.13 -15.74 -3.33
N GLU A 14 22.68 -15.26 -2.18
CA GLU A 14 21.79 -14.11 -2.06
C GLU A 14 22.56 -12.88 -2.56
N LYS A 15 22.39 -12.67 -3.86
CA LYS A 15 22.90 -11.58 -4.68
C LYS A 15 22.81 -10.27 -3.90
N ASP A 16 23.98 -9.65 -3.68
CA ASP A 16 24.20 -8.27 -3.27
C ASP A 16 22.97 -7.39 -3.56
N ALA A 17 22.07 -7.31 -2.58
CA ALA A 17 21.14 -6.20 -2.52
C ALA A 17 22.00 -5.00 -2.13
N PRO A 18 22.04 -3.92 -2.92
CA PRO A 18 22.85 -2.77 -2.57
C PRO A 18 22.45 -2.33 -1.16
N ARG A 19 23.41 -2.40 -0.22
CA ARG A 19 23.22 -1.98 1.16
C ARG A 19 22.74 -0.54 1.13
N ALA A 20 21.44 -0.34 1.35
CA ALA A 20 20.84 0.98 1.37
C ALA A 20 21.60 1.83 2.41
N PRO A 21 21.83 3.12 2.13
CA PRO A 21 22.56 3.98 3.06
C PRO A 21 21.86 3.95 4.43
N PRO A 22 22.63 3.91 5.54
CA PRO A 22 22.09 3.70 6.90
C PRO A 22 21.11 4.79 7.37
N ASP A 23 20.99 5.89 6.63
CA ASP A 23 20.12 7.04 6.92
C ASP A 23 18.95 7.21 5.93
N ALA A 24 18.71 6.23 5.04
CA ALA A 24 17.49 6.24 4.24
C ALA A 24 16.28 6.00 5.16
N PRO A 25 15.21 6.82 5.12
CA PRO A 25 14.01 6.52 5.88
C PRO A 25 13.50 5.14 5.44
N THR A 26 13.51 4.18 6.36
CA THR A 26 12.88 2.87 6.18
C THR A 26 11.41 3.13 5.90
N GLN A 27 11.04 3.15 4.61
CA GLN A 27 9.65 3.20 4.19
C GLN A 27 9.00 1.94 4.79
N PRO A 28 7.94 2.06 5.59
CA PRO A 28 7.28 0.87 6.11
C PRO A 28 6.79 0.03 4.95
N SER A 29 7.29 -1.19 4.88
CA SER A 29 6.92 -2.18 3.88
C SER A 29 5.81 -3.05 4.45
N VAL A 30 4.66 -3.10 3.76
CA VAL A 30 3.61 -4.09 4.06
C VAL A 30 3.85 -5.38 3.32
N ASP A 31 3.74 -6.47 4.05
CA ASP A 31 3.87 -7.84 3.54
C ASP A 31 2.77 -8.73 4.14
N PRO A 32 2.59 -9.98 3.68
CA PRO A 32 1.54 -10.86 4.20
C PRO A 32 1.65 -11.19 5.70
N GLN A 33 2.85 -11.12 6.28
CA GLN A 33 3.13 -11.31 7.70
C GLN A 33 2.92 -10.02 8.51
N HIS A 34 3.07 -8.85 7.87
CA HIS A 34 2.90 -7.51 8.47
C HIS A 34 2.01 -6.62 7.58
N PRO A 35 0.67 -6.80 7.58
CA PRO A 35 -0.23 -6.14 6.64
C PRO A 35 -0.60 -4.69 7.03
N TRP A 36 0.03 -4.11 8.05
CA TRP A 36 -0.34 -2.80 8.61
C TRP A 36 0.78 -1.78 8.48
N LEU A 37 0.50 -0.63 7.84
CA LEU A 37 1.44 0.49 7.64
C LEU A 37 1.57 1.45 8.85
N GLY A 38 0.82 1.23 9.93
CA GLY A 38 0.81 2.16 11.08
C GLY A 38 0.30 3.55 10.70
N LEU A 39 1.14 4.58 10.86
CA LEU A 39 0.81 5.97 10.55
C LEU A 39 0.93 6.31 9.05
N ASP A 40 1.56 5.44 8.28
CA ASP A 40 1.73 5.65 6.86
C ASP A 40 0.47 5.32 6.06
N SER A 41 0.39 5.94 4.89
CA SER A 41 -0.79 5.82 4.03
C SER A 41 -0.63 4.69 3.04
N PHE A 42 -1.66 3.86 2.90
CA PHE A 42 -1.71 2.88 1.83
C PHE A 42 -1.71 3.60 0.47
N THR A 43 -0.89 3.09 -0.43
CA THR A 43 -0.78 3.57 -1.81
C THR A 43 -1.52 2.63 -2.77
N GLU A 44 -1.46 2.95 -4.05
CA GLU A 44 -2.01 2.10 -5.11
C GLU A 44 -1.29 0.73 -5.15
N GLU A 45 0.03 0.73 -4.91
CA GLU A 45 0.87 -0.47 -4.87
C GLU A 45 0.54 -1.37 -3.67
N THR A 46 0.22 -0.77 -2.52
CA THR A 46 -0.11 -1.51 -1.30
C THR A 46 -1.60 -1.79 -1.14
N ARG A 47 -2.41 -1.56 -2.19
CA ARG A 47 -3.87 -1.72 -2.15
C ARG A 47 -4.30 -3.13 -1.72
N ALA A 48 -3.50 -4.14 -2.03
CA ALA A 48 -3.76 -5.53 -1.64
C ALA A 48 -3.89 -5.73 -0.12
N TYR A 49 -3.45 -4.79 0.70
CA TYR A 49 -3.54 -4.84 2.16
C TYR A 49 -4.58 -3.86 2.74
N PHE A 50 -5.30 -3.13 1.88
CA PHE A 50 -6.31 -2.14 2.28
C PHE A 50 -7.72 -2.75 2.23
N TYR A 51 -8.30 -2.98 3.41
CA TYR A 51 -9.59 -3.68 3.58
C TYR A 51 -10.61 -2.90 4.40
N GLY A 52 -11.89 -3.25 4.26
CA GLY A 52 -12.99 -2.84 5.15
C GLY A 52 -13.49 -1.42 4.91
N ARG A 53 -13.10 -0.80 3.80
CA ARG A 53 -13.46 0.58 3.40
C ARG A 53 -14.08 0.63 2.00
N GLU A 54 -14.54 -0.51 1.49
CA GLU A 54 -15.01 -0.65 0.11
C GLU A 54 -16.25 0.21 -0.15
N ASN A 55 -17.14 0.32 0.83
CA ASN A 55 -18.35 1.13 0.76
C ASN A 55 -18.02 2.62 0.70
N GLU A 56 -17.13 3.10 1.58
CA GLU A 56 -16.70 4.49 1.61
C GLU A 56 -15.95 4.86 0.32
N VAL A 57 -15.11 3.95 -0.20
CA VAL A 57 -14.43 4.13 -1.49
C VAL A 57 -15.44 4.22 -2.63
N ALA A 58 -16.43 3.34 -2.67
CA ALA A 58 -17.44 3.32 -3.73
C ALA A 58 -18.25 4.63 -3.73
N GLU A 59 -18.69 5.06 -2.56
CA GLU A 59 -19.46 6.30 -2.41
C GLU A 59 -18.63 7.53 -2.77
N LEU A 60 -17.38 7.60 -2.31
CA LEU A 60 -16.48 8.71 -2.61
C LEU A 60 -16.16 8.77 -4.11
N ALA A 61 -15.86 7.63 -4.75
CA ALA A 61 -15.63 7.56 -6.19
C ALA A 61 -16.86 7.99 -6.99
N ARG A 62 -18.07 7.63 -6.55
CA ARG A 62 -19.33 8.08 -7.16
C ARG A 62 -19.53 9.59 -7.05
N ARG A 63 -19.17 10.19 -5.90
CA ARG A 63 -19.26 11.64 -5.69
C ARG A 63 -18.28 12.40 -6.59
N VAL A 64 -17.03 11.94 -6.66
CA VAL A 64 -16.00 12.54 -7.52
C VAL A 64 -16.41 12.54 -8.99
N GLN A 65 -17.05 11.47 -9.46
CA GLN A 65 -17.56 11.40 -10.85
C GLN A 65 -18.73 12.36 -11.13
N ARG A 66 -19.53 12.70 -10.11
CA ARG A 66 -20.77 13.49 -10.26
C ARG A 66 -20.62 14.96 -9.88
N LYS A 67 -19.56 15.33 -9.18
CA LYS A 67 -19.36 16.66 -8.60
C LYS A 67 -17.93 17.12 -8.88
N THR A 68 -17.77 18.36 -9.33
CA THR A 68 -16.46 18.98 -9.59
C THR A 68 -15.60 19.08 -8.34
N LEU A 69 -16.22 19.23 -7.16
CA LEU A 69 -15.54 19.31 -5.88
C LEU A 69 -16.16 18.32 -4.89
N THR A 70 -15.32 17.51 -4.27
CA THR A 70 -15.69 16.60 -3.18
C THR A 70 -14.70 16.78 -2.04
N VAL A 71 -15.21 17.04 -0.83
CA VAL A 71 -14.38 17.25 0.37
C VAL A 71 -14.49 16.02 1.26
N LEU A 72 -13.34 15.44 1.62
CA LEU A 72 -13.22 14.35 2.59
C LEU A 72 -12.61 14.90 3.89
N PHE A 73 -13.33 14.79 4.99
CA PHE A 73 -12.89 15.24 6.31
C PHE A 73 -13.06 14.13 7.36
N GLY A 74 -12.37 14.28 8.50
CA GLY A 74 -12.37 13.31 9.59
C GLY A 74 -11.14 13.49 10.47
N GLN A 75 -11.14 12.85 11.64
CA GLN A 75 -10.02 12.93 12.60
C GLN A 75 -8.69 12.51 11.96
N SER A 76 -7.58 13.04 12.49
CA SER A 76 -6.24 12.63 12.08
C SER A 76 -6.05 11.12 12.31
N GLY A 77 -5.27 10.46 11.47
CA GLY A 77 -5.00 9.02 11.60
C GLY A 77 -6.09 8.07 11.09
N LEU A 78 -7.29 8.54 10.70
CA LEU A 78 -8.35 7.66 10.17
C LEU A 78 -8.11 7.13 8.74
N GLY A 79 -6.91 7.33 8.17
CA GLY A 79 -6.58 6.83 6.83
C GLY A 79 -7.24 7.61 5.67
N LYS A 80 -7.52 8.90 5.83
CA LYS A 80 -8.08 9.75 4.74
C LYS A 80 -7.21 9.74 3.47
N THR A 81 -5.90 9.81 3.65
CA THR A 81 -4.96 9.73 2.53
C THR A 81 -4.96 8.32 1.93
N SER A 82 -5.01 7.27 2.77
CA SER A 82 -5.09 5.88 2.34
C SER A 82 -6.34 5.60 1.51
N ILE A 83 -7.52 6.06 1.95
CA ILE A 83 -8.77 5.83 1.20
C ILE A 83 -8.73 6.51 -0.17
N VAL A 84 -8.09 7.67 -0.29
CA VAL A 84 -7.92 8.35 -1.57
C VAL A 84 -6.91 7.58 -2.45
N ARG A 85 -5.72 7.28 -1.92
CA ARG A 85 -4.60 6.70 -2.68
C ARG A 85 -4.75 5.23 -3.01
N ALA A 86 -5.13 4.39 -2.04
CA ALA A 86 -5.31 2.95 -2.24
C ALA A 86 -6.72 2.59 -2.70
N GLY A 87 -7.72 3.43 -2.37
CA GLY A 87 -9.13 3.14 -2.62
C GLY A 87 -9.67 3.79 -3.89
N VAL A 88 -9.79 5.12 -3.85
CA VAL A 88 -10.50 5.92 -4.87
C VAL A 88 -9.71 6.03 -6.16
N VAL A 89 -8.44 6.42 -6.10
CA VAL A 89 -7.61 6.64 -7.29
C VAL A 89 -7.50 5.38 -8.17
N PRO A 90 -7.20 4.18 -7.62
CA PRO A 90 -7.11 2.98 -8.43
C PRO A 90 -8.44 2.59 -9.07
N ARG A 91 -9.57 2.99 -8.46
CA ARG A 91 -10.91 2.74 -9.01
C ARG A 91 -11.27 3.71 -10.14
N LEU A 92 -10.74 4.93 -10.13
CA LEU A 92 -11.01 5.95 -11.15
C LEU A 92 -10.07 5.84 -12.36
N ARG A 93 -8.84 5.32 -12.21
CA ARG A 93 -7.90 5.17 -13.34
C ARG A 93 -8.47 4.41 -14.55
N PRO A 94 -9.13 3.24 -14.40
CA PRO A 94 -9.73 2.52 -15.53
C PRO A 94 -10.85 3.31 -16.23
N MET A 95 -11.39 4.34 -15.58
CA MET A 95 -12.43 5.21 -16.13
C MET A 95 -11.85 6.43 -16.88
N GLY A 96 -10.53 6.49 -17.08
CA GLY A 96 -9.84 7.55 -17.83
C GLY A 96 -9.42 8.76 -16.98
N TYR A 97 -9.47 8.67 -15.65
CA TYR A 97 -9.01 9.75 -14.77
C TYR A 97 -7.49 9.71 -14.58
N CYS A 98 -6.85 10.88 -14.65
CA CYS A 98 -5.44 11.07 -14.32
C CYS A 98 -5.30 11.76 -12.95
N PRO A 99 -4.94 11.03 -11.87
CA PRO A 99 -4.82 11.59 -10.53
C PRO A 99 -3.56 12.47 -10.40
N VAL A 100 -3.71 13.68 -9.86
CA VAL A 100 -2.59 14.57 -9.49
C VAL A 100 -2.68 14.88 -8.01
N TYR A 101 -1.65 14.56 -7.26
CA TYR A 101 -1.58 14.84 -5.82
C TYR A 101 -0.92 16.20 -5.59
N VAL A 102 -1.68 17.15 -5.03
CA VAL A 102 -1.17 18.47 -4.65
C VAL A 102 -1.20 18.57 -3.12
N ARG A 103 -0.07 18.95 -2.53
CA ARG A 103 0.04 19.31 -1.12
C ARG A 103 0.43 20.78 -1.06
N ILE A 104 -0.47 21.59 -0.52
CA ILE A 104 -0.27 23.02 -0.28
C ILE A 104 0.42 23.25 1.07
#